data_AF-A0A973HTV8-F1
#
_entry.id   AF-A0A973HTV8-F1
#
_cell.length_a   1.000
_cell.length_b   1.000
_cell.length_c   1.000
_cell.angle_alpha   90.00
_cell.angle_beta   90.00
_cell.angle_gamma   90.00
#
_symmetry.space_group_name_H-M   'P 1'
#
loop_
_entity.id
_entity.type
_entity.pdbx_description
1 polymer ?
#
loop_
_entity_poly.entity_id
_entity_poly.type
_entity_poly.pdbx_seq_one_letter_code
_entity_poly.pdbx_strand_id
1 'polypeptide(L)' 'MTMDGVTADYIAVPVDEEEHARVSRDIGNGIGFKIMVGFAPQRFLRLDPVAGSAD' A
#
# COMPACT_ATOMS: atom_id res chain seq x y z
N MET A 1 10.26 -0.31 11.39
CA MET A 1 8.85 -0.80 11.46
C MET A 1 8.89 -2.32 11.55
N THR A 2 7.93 -2.97 12.22
CA THR A 2 7.90 -4.43 12.30
C THR A 2 6.82 -4.97 11.37
N MET A 3 7.21 -5.81 10.41
CA MET A 3 6.31 -6.53 9.48
C MET A 3 6.66 -8.02 9.57
N ASP A 4 5.65 -8.89 9.70
CA ASP A 4 5.84 -10.35 9.81
C ASP A 4 6.89 -10.80 10.84
N GLY A 5 7.00 -10.06 11.95
CA GLY A 5 7.96 -10.32 13.03
C GLY A 5 9.39 -9.84 12.76
N VAL A 6 9.67 -9.26 11.59
CA VAL A 6 10.98 -8.68 11.23
C VAL A 6 10.93 -7.17 11.40
N THR A 7 11.88 -6.65 12.19
CA THR A 7 12.09 -5.21 12.32
C THR A 7 13.15 -4.78 11.32
N ALA A 8 12.80 -3.82 10.46
CA ALA A 8 13.71 -3.26 9.47
C ALA A 8 13.36 -1.79 9.19
N ASP A 9 14.27 -1.12 8.50
CA ASP A 9 14.01 0.18 7.89
C ASP A 9 13.34 -0.03 6.54
N TYR A 10 12.37 0.82 6.23
CA TYR A 10 11.57 0.72 5.01
C TYR A 10 11.56 2.06 4.28
N ILE A 11 11.56 1.99 2.95
CA ILE A 11 11.31 3.14 2.07
C ILE A 11 9.91 3.07 1.48
N ALA A 12 9.28 4.24 1.37
CA ALA A 12 8.00 4.39 0.70
C ALA A 12 8.22 4.47 -0.82
N VAL A 13 7.70 3.47 -1.53
CA VAL A 13 7.74 3.38 -2.98
C VAL A 13 6.34 3.64 -3.54
N PRO A 14 6.15 4.60 -4.44
CA PRO A 14 4.89 4.78 -5.15
C PRO A 14 4.50 3.50 -5.89
N VAL A 15 3.23 3.10 -5.77
CA VAL A 15 2.71 1.99 -6.59
C VAL A 15 2.39 2.47 -7.99
N ASP A 16 2.54 1.58 -8.98
CA ASP A 16 2.06 1.83 -10.34
C ASP A 16 0.53 1.65 -10.44
N GLU A 17 -0.02 1.95 -11.60
CA GLU A 17 -1.47 1.86 -11.84
C GLU A 17 -2.01 0.42 -11.77
N GLU A 18 -1.21 -0.58 -12.18
CA GLU A 18 -1.62 -1.98 -12.18
C GLU A 18 -1.70 -2.52 -10.74
N GLU A 19 -0.69 -2.23 -9.92
CA GLU A 19 -0.65 -2.55 -8.50
C GLU A 19 -1.73 -1.80 -7.74
N HIS A 20 -1.96 -0.53 -8.04
CA HIS A 20 -3.05 0.25 -7.46
C HIS A 20 -4.41 -0.39 -7.74
N ALA A 21 -4.69 -0.75 -9.00
CA ALA A 21 -5.94 -1.38 -9.39
C ALA A 21 -6.15 -2.73 -8.69
N ARG A 22 -5.10 -3.54 -8.59
CA ARG A 22 -5.11 -4.83 -7.87
C ARG A 22 -5.39 -4.62 -6.38
N VAL A 23 -4.61 -3.79 -5.69
CA VAL A 23 -4.77 -3.53 -4.26
C VAL A 23 -6.15 -2.92 -3.96
N SER A 24 -6.62 -1.98 -4.78
CA SER A 24 -7.96 -1.39 -4.64
C SER A 24 -9.07 -2.43 -4.76
N ARG A 25 -8.89 -3.48 -5.58
CA ARG A 25 -9.86 -4.57 -5.68
C ARG A 25 -9.81 -5.47 -4.45
N ASP A 26 -8.60 -5.80 -3.98
CA ASP A 26 -8.39 -6.76 -2.90
C ASP A 26 -8.83 -6.21 -1.52
N ILE A 27 -8.64 -4.91 -1.25
CA ILE A 27 -9.05 -4.29 0.02
C ILE A 27 -10.55 -3.94 0.07
N GLY A 28 -11.33 -4.35 -0.93
CA GLY A 28 -12.77 -4.10 -0.98
C GLY A 28 -13.14 -2.64 -1.28
N ASN A 29 -12.23 -1.87 -1.87
CA ASN A 29 -12.46 -0.48 -2.27
C ASN A 29 -13.25 -0.39 -3.60
N GLY A 30 -14.36 -1.12 -3.65
CA GLY A 30 -15.29 -1.15 -4.75
C GLY A 30 -16.13 0.13 -4.83
N ILE A 31 -17.05 0.16 -5.81
CA ILE A 31 -17.87 1.33 -6.14
C ILE A 31 -18.67 1.84 -4.93
N GLY A 32 -19.20 0.96 -4.08
CA GLY A 32 -19.98 1.35 -2.90
C GLY A 32 -19.18 2.18 -1.89
N PHE A 33 -17.95 1.76 -1.59
CA PHE A 33 -17.06 2.53 -0.71
C PHE A 33 -16.71 3.88 -1.35
N LYS A 34 -16.43 3.91 -2.66
CA LYS A 34 -16.14 5.16 -3.39
C LYS A 34 -17.32 6.13 -3.34
N ILE A 35 -18.57 5.66 -3.45
CA ILE A 35 -19.76 6.52 -3.29
C ILE A 35 -19.81 7.11 -1.87
N MET A 36 -19.56 6.29 -0.84
CA MET A 36 -19.58 6.74 0.56
C MET A 36 -18.54 7.82 0.84
N VAL A 37 -17.33 7.70 0.29
CA VAL A 37 -16.23 8.67 0.51
C VAL A 37 -16.16 9.77 -0.56
N GLY A 38 -17.15 9.87 -1.44
CA GLY A 38 -17.19 10.90 -2.49
C GLY A 38 -16.08 10.76 -3.53
N PHE A 39 -15.66 9.54 -3.85
CA PHE A 39 -14.61 9.22 -4.82
C PHE A 39 -13.25 9.85 -4.49
N ALA A 40 -12.97 10.05 -3.20
CA ALA A 40 -11.68 10.56 -2.74
C ALA A 40 -10.52 9.76 -3.37
N PRO A 41 -9.52 10.42 -3.99
CA PRO A 41 -8.38 9.74 -4.58
C PRO A 41 -7.60 8.98 -3.50
N GLN A 42 -7.48 7.67 -3.65
CA GLN A 42 -6.65 6.86 -2.77
C GLN A 42 -5.25 6.74 -3.34
N ARG A 43 -4.25 6.96 -2.49
CA ARG A 43 -2.84 6.77 -2.84
C ARG A 43 -2.32 5.62 -2.01
N PHE A 44 -1.79 4.59 -2.68
CA PHE A 44 -1.11 3.49 -2.01
C PHE A 44 0.39 3.67 -2.12
N LEU A 45 1.10 3.20 -1.10
CA LEU A 45 2.56 3.15 -1.06
C LEU A 45 2.94 1.71 -0.73
N ARG A 46 3.90 1.18 -1.48
CA ARG A 46 4.56 -0.07 -1.14
C ARG A 46 5.73 0.24 -0.20
N LEU A 47 5.89 -0.58 0.82
CA LEU A 47 7.01 -0.47 1.75
C LEU A 47 8.04 -1.51 1.37
N ASP A 48 9.14 -1.06 0.77
CA ASP A 48 10.26 -1.94 0.44
C ASP A 48 11.32 -1.83 1.56
N PRO A 49 11.86 -2.96 2.05
CA PRO A 49 12.91 -2.92 3.04
C PRO A 49 14.17 -2.28 2.45
N VAL A 50 14.81 -1.40 3.21
CA VAL A 50 16.11 -0.84 2.84
C VAL A 50 17.13 -1.96 2.94
N ALA A 51 17.76 -2.30 1.81
CA ALA A 51 18.80 -3.32 1.76
C ALA A 51 19.90 -3.00 2.79
N GLY A 52 20.03 -3.86 3.81
CA GLY A 52 21.02 -3.72 4.88
C GLY A 52 20.49 -3.27 6.25
N SER A 53 19.16 -3.14 6.44
CA SER A 53 18.58 -2.79 7.75
C SER A 53 18.19 -3.99 8.63
N ALA A 54 18.47 -5.20 8.16
CA ALA A 54 18.40 -6.43 8.96
C ALA A 54 19.82 -6.75 9.45
N ASP A 55 20.26 -6.05 10.49
CA ASP A 55 21.38 -6.46 11.36
C ASP A 55 20.82 -6.71 12.77
#